data_AF-A0AA86MZ59-F1
#
_entry.id   AF-A0AA86MZ59-F1
#
_cell.length_a   1.000
_cell.length_b   1.000
_cell.length_c   1.000
_cell.angle_alpha   90.00
_cell.angle_beta   90.00
_cell.angle_gamma   90.00
#
_symmetry.space_group_name_H-M   'P 1'
#
loop_
_entity.id
_entity.type
_entity.pdbx_description
1 polymer ?
#
loop_
_entity_poly.entity_id
_entity_poly.type
_entity_poly.pdbx_seq_one_letter_code
_entity_poly.pdbx_strand_id
1 'polypeptide(L)'
;MAETALWNLIREVRTRAGLNPRELARQLKMSPAHLYQIEDEQSGALPSDETLRAIARVCCADLQERAAVTHSLLLARARLIVSPEVAAHLSPRGEENMPEEFQRRVQADLKGRSETEIRFLDAQLGFNGRLGLVAAGLAGLTKSEVRALAVALDQPVEDYLVAAGYLPDWMLPLVRKEEGEVGLFDALRNISGKALGELASVLPPAWMKLVQGLQAAKIEVGEKK
;
A
#
# COMPACT_ATOMS: atom_id res chain seq x y z
N MET A 1 -10.68 17.74 10.69
CA MET A 1 -11.37 18.09 9.43
C MET A 1 -12.83 17.68 9.61
N ALA A 2 -13.78 18.54 9.28
CA ALA A 2 -15.21 18.22 9.43
C ALA A 2 -15.52 16.97 8.59
N GLU A 3 -16.17 15.99 9.21
CA GLU A 3 -16.44 14.69 8.59
C GLU A 3 -17.51 14.87 7.51
N THR A 4 -17.10 14.85 6.24
CA THR A 4 -18.01 15.03 5.12
C THR A 4 -18.93 13.81 5.00
N ALA A 5 -20.23 14.02 5.20
CA ALA A 5 -21.25 12.99 5.00
C ALA A 5 -21.19 12.40 3.57
N LEU A 6 -21.45 11.10 3.42
CA LEU A 6 -21.33 10.36 2.14
C LEU A 6 -21.96 11.10 0.95
N TRP A 7 -23.17 11.64 1.14
CA TRP A 7 -23.92 12.35 0.10
C TRP A 7 -23.19 13.61 -0.40
N ASN A 8 -22.60 14.38 0.52
CA ASN A 8 -21.80 15.55 0.19
C ASN A 8 -20.50 15.14 -0.51
N LEU A 9 -19.87 14.04 -0.08
CA LEU A 9 -18.67 13.52 -0.72
C LEU A 9 -18.93 13.08 -2.18
N ILE A 10 -20.07 12.42 -2.46
CA ILE A 10 -20.47 12.07 -3.83
C ILE A 10 -20.63 13.33 -4.69
N ARG A 11 -21.30 14.36 -4.14
CA ARG A 11 -21.50 15.65 -4.80
C ARG A 11 -20.18 16.38 -5.08
N GLU A 12 -19.26 16.38 -4.13
CA GLU A 12 -17.91 16.95 -4.26
C GLU A 12 -17.11 16.25 -5.36
N VAL A 13 -17.10 14.91 -5.36
CA VAL A 13 -16.42 14.12 -6.39
C VAL A 13 -16.96 14.42 -7.78
N ARG A 14 -18.29 14.51 -7.94
CA ARG A 14 -18.92 14.86 -9.22
C ARG A 14 -18.57 16.29 -9.66
N THR A 15 -18.69 17.26 -8.76
CA THR A 15 -18.47 18.69 -9.08
C THR A 15 -17.01 18.95 -9.44
N ARG A 16 -16.06 18.33 -8.74
CA ARG A 16 -14.62 18.40 -9.07
C ARG A 16 -14.31 17.83 -10.46
N ALA A 17 -15.03 16.79 -10.87
CA ALA A 17 -14.93 16.23 -12.22
C ALA A 17 -15.61 17.11 -13.30
N GLY A 18 -16.22 18.24 -12.93
CA GLY A 18 -16.89 19.15 -13.85
C GLY A 18 -18.22 18.63 -14.41
N LEU A 19 -18.78 17.56 -13.82
CA LEU A 19 -19.99 16.92 -14.33
C LEU A 19 -21.25 17.49 -13.67
N ASN A 20 -22.28 17.74 -14.46
CA ASN A 20 -23.62 17.98 -13.90
C ASN A 20 -24.31 16.64 -13.53
N PRO A 21 -25.36 16.65 -12.68
CA PRO A 21 -26.02 15.42 -12.26
C PRO A 21 -26.57 14.59 -13.43
N ARG A 22 -27.13 15.23 -14.46
CA ARG A 22 -27.70 14.51 -15.62
C ARG A 22 -26.62 13.79 -16.42
N GLU A 23 -25.44 14.39 -16.56
CA GLU A 23 -24.28 13.81 -17.24
C GLU A 23 -23.74 12.60 -16.50
N LEU A 24 -23.55 12.70 -15.18
CA LEU A 24 -23.06 11.58 -14.38
C LEU A 24 -24.08 10.43 -14.40
N ALA A 25 -25.36 10.71 -14.20
CA ALA A 25 -26.42 9.70 -14.26
C ALA A 25 -26.44 8.95 -15.61
N ARG A 26 -26.29 9.70 -16.72
CA ARG A 26 -26.19 9.11 -18.07
C ARG A 26 -24.98 8.20 -18.20
N GLN A 27 -23.81 8.63 -17.73
CA GLN A 27 -22.58 7.82 -17.81
C GLN A 27 -22.65 6.56 -16.94
N LEU A 28 -23.33 6.63 -15.79
CA LEU A 28 -23.58 5.51 -14.90
C LEU A 28 -24.78 4.65 -15.34
N LYS A 29 -25.47 5.01 -16.42
CA LYS A 29 -26.69 4.34 -16.93
C LYS A 29 -27.79 4.22 -15.87
N MET A 30 -27.97 5.25 -15.05
CA MET A 30 -29.03 5.34 -14.04
C MET A 30 -29.94 6.54 -14.29
N SER A 31 -31.11 6.57 -13.62
CA SER A 31 -32.01 7.72 -13.75
C SER A 31 -31.42 8.94 -13.01
N PRO A 32 -31.59 10.17 -13.56
CA PRO A 32 -31.18 11.38 -12.85
C PRO A 32 -31.84 11.52 -11.48
N ALA A 33 -33.08 11.05 -11.33
CA ALA A 33 -33.79 11.03 -10.04
C ALA A 33 -33.07 10.17 -9.00
N HIS A 34 -32.57 8.99 -9.40
CA HIS A 34 -31.79 8.14 -8.51
C HIS A 34 -30.47 8.80 -8.10
N LEU A 35 -29.80 9.50 -9.03
CA LEU A 35 -28.60 10.25 -8.69
C LEU A 35 -28.89 11.38 -7.67
N TYR A 36 -29.97 12.13 -7.87
CA TYR A 36 -30.38 13.17 -6.91
C TYR A 36 -30.67 12.60 -5.52
N GLN A 37 -31.28 11.41 -5.44
CA GLN A 37 -31.49 10.73 -4.16
C GLN A 37 -30.16 10.39 -3.48
N ILE A 38 -29.23 9.73 -4.18
CA ILE A 38 -27.94 9.34 -3.55
C ILE A 38 -27.00 10.53 -3.28
N GLU A 39 -27.29 11.73 -3.80
CA GLU A 39 -26.63 12.99 -3.47
C GLU A 39 -27.37 13.82 -2.40
N ASP A 40 -28.52 13.35 -1.91
CA ASP A 40 -29.34 14.03 -0.90
C ASP A 40 -29.41 13.21 0.39
N GLU A 41 -28.89 13.78 1.47
CA GLU A 41 -28.89 13.19 2.80
C GLU A 41 -30.31 12.92 3.33
N GLN A 42 -31.27 13.80 3.02
CA GLN A 42 -32.65 13.65 3.48
C GLN A 42 -33.37 12.45 2.85
N SER A 43 -32.90 11.98 1.70
CA SER A 43 -33.50 10.84 1.02
C SER A 43 -33.26 9.51 1.76
N GLY A 44 -32.21 9.45 2.60
CA GLY A 44 -31.75 8.21 3.24
C GLY A 44 -31.27 7.13 2.25
N ALA A 45 -31.17 7.44 0.95
CA ALA A 45 -30.77 6.49 -0.06
C ALA A 45 -29.28 6.15 0.09
N LEU A 46 -28.98 4.87 0.35
CA LEU A 46 -27.61 4.39 0.49
C LEU A 46 -27.18 3.70 -0.82
N PRO A 47 -26.22 4.27 -1.57
CA PRO A 47 -25.73 3.65 -2.80
C PRO A 47 -25.01 2.32 -2.52
N SER A 48 -24.99 1.42 -3.50
CA SER A 48 -24.23 0.16 -3.42
C SER A 48 -22.72 0.38 -3.59
N ASP A 49 -21.90 -0.56 -3.12
CA ASP A 49 -20.44 -0.53 -3.33
C ASP A 49 -20.07 -0.46 -4.81
N GLU A 50 -20.80 -1.20 -5.66
CA GLU A 50 -20.64 -1.16 -7.12
C GLU A 50 -20.91 0.23 -7.69
N THR A 51 -21.96 0.90 -7.19
CA THR A 51 -22.31 2.27 -7.59
C THR A 51 -21.22 3.25 -7.22
N LEU A 52 -20.68 3.16 -6.00
CA LEU A 52 -19.59 4.03 -5.53
C LEU A 52 -18.31 3.83 -6.32
N ARG A 53 -17.95 2.58 -6.63
CA ARG A 53 -16.81 2.25 -7.52
C ARG A 53 -17.03 2.79 -8.93
N ALA A 54 -18.26 2.72 -9.45
CA ALA A 54 -18.61 3.27 -10.76
C ALA A 54 -18.51 4.81 -10.79
N ILE A 55 -18.99 5.49 -9.74
CA ILE A 55 -18.85 6.95 -9.58
C ILE A 55 -17.36 7.33 -9.60
N ALA A 56 -16.53 6.69 -8.78
CA ALA A 56 -15.09 6.98 -8.76
C ALA A 56 -14.44 6.75 -10.13
N ARG A 57 -14.83 5.69 -10.85
CA ARG A 57 -14.33 5.38 -12.19
C ARG A 57 -14.67 6.45 -13.22
N VAL A 58 -15.90 6.98 -13.18
CA VAL A 58 -16.35 8.02 -14.11
C VAL A 58 -15.73 9.37 -13.78
N CYS A 59 -15.63 9.71 -12.49
CA CYS A 59 -15.20 11.03 -12.05
C CYS A 59 -13.68 11.20 -11.96
N CYS A 60 -12.90 10.12 -11.93
CA CYS A 60 -11.43 10.17 -11.78
C CYS A 60 -10.74 9.57 -13.00
N ALA A 61 -9.92 10.39 -13.66
CA ALA A 61 -9.11 9.96 -14.79
C ALA A 61 -7.86 9.18 -14.32
N ASP A 62 -7.23 9.67 -13.25
CA ASP A 62 -6.04 9.05 -12.68
C ASP A 62 -6.38 7.86 -11.77
N LEU A 63 -5.50 6.85 -11.77
CA LEU A 63 -5.73 5.61 -11.03
C LEU A 63 -5.57 5.78 -9.51
N GLN A 64 -4.65 6.63 -9.07
CA GLN A 64 -4.41 6.91 -7.65
C GLN A 64 -5.55 7.75 -7.11
N GLU A 65 -5.94 8.78 -7.85
CA GLU A 65 -7.11 9.59 -7.54
C GLU A 65 -8.38 8.72 -7.46
N ARG A 66 -8.56 7.80 -8.41
CA ARG A 66 -9.68 6.85 -8.40
C ARG A 66 -9.65 5.94 -7.18
N ALA A 67 -8.49 5.39 -6.84
CA ALA A 67 -8.34 4.51 -5.67
C ALA A 67 -8.66 5.28 -4.38
N ALA A 68 -8.15 6.50 -4.25
CA ALA A 68 -8.41 7.39 -3.13
C ALA A 68 -9.89 7.71 -2.98
N VAL A 69 -10.54 8.17 -4.06
CA VAL A 69 -11.96 8.50 -4.07
C VAL A 69 -12.82 7.26 -3.77
N THR A 70 -12.49 6.12 -4.38
CA THR A 70 -13.20 4.86 -4.10
C THR A 70 -13.13 4.52 -2.62
N HIS A 71 -11.93 4.60 -2.02
CA HIS A 71 -11.75 4.33 -0.60
C HIS A 71 -12.53 5.30 0.27
N SER A 72 -12.43 6.61 0.02
CA SER A 72 -13.17 7.62 0.79
C SER A 72 -14.68 7.39 0.73
N LEU A 73 -15.22 7.08 -0.46
CA LEU A 73 -16.65 6.78 -0.64
C LEU A 73 -17.08 5.51 0.10
N LEU A 74 -16.33 4.41 -0.04
CA LEU A 74 -16.65 3.14 0.63
C LEU A 74 -16.51 3.25 2.15
N LEU A 75 -15.51 3.99 2.64
CA LEU A 75 -15.31 4.23 4.05
C LEU A 75 -16.45 5.06 4.65
N ALA A 76 -16.85 6.14 3.96
CA ALA A 76 -18.00 6.95 4.37
C ALA A 76 -19.30 6.12 4.39
N ARG A 77 -19.50 5.22 3.41
CA ARG A 77 -20.62 4.27 3.41
C ARG A 77 -20.56 3.29 4.57
N ALA A 78 -19.40 2.68 4.83
CA ALA A 78 -19.23 1.70 5.90
C ALA A 78 -19.58 2.30 7.27
N ARG A 79 -19.16 3.55 7.52
CA ARG A 79 -19.47 4.28 8.76
C ARG A 79 -20.96 4.51 8.99
N LEU A 80 -21.75 4.63 7.92
CA LEU A 80 -23.21 4.77 8.03
C LEU A 80 -23.92 3.45 8.37
N ILE A 81 -23.28 2.31 8.10
CA ILE A 81 -23.87 0.97 8.30
C ILE A 81 -23.52 0.41 9.68
N VAL A 82 -22.28 0.60 10.13
CA VAL A 82 -21.79 0.06 11.39
C VAL A 82 -22.29 0.87 12.59
N SER A 83 -22.19 0.29 13.79
CA SER A 83 -22.54 1.03 15.01
C SER A 83 -21.56 2.20 15.26
N PRO A 84 -21.96 3.25 15.99
CA PRO A 84 -21.09 4.39 16.28
C PRO A 84 -19.76 4.00 16.96
N GLU A 85 -19.80 2.99 17.85
CA GLU A 85 -18.61 2.46 18.52
C GLU A 85 -17.62 1.85 17.53
N VAL A 86 -18.14 1.12 16.52
CA VAL A 86 -17.32 0.51 15.47
C VAL A 86 -16.86 1.56 14.46
N ALA A 87 -17.69 2.55 14.15
CA ALA A 87 -17.35 3.64 13.22
C ALA A 87 -16.12 4.43 13.70
N ALA A 88 -15.97 4.64 15.01
CA ALA A 88 -14.80 5.29 15.60
C ALA A 88 -13.48 4.57 15.24
N HIS A 89 -13.52 3.24 15.11
CA HIS A 89 -12.36 2.43 14.73
C HIS A 89 -12.05 2.43 13.23
N LEU A 90 -12.98 2.91 12.39
CA LEU A 90 -12.78 3.08 10.94
C LEU A 90 -12.12 4.42 10.59
N SER A 91 -11.69 5.21 11.57
CA SER A 91 -10.90 6.43 11.34
C SER A 91 -9.48 6.07 10.88
N PRO A 92 -8.89 6.81 9.92
CA PRO A 92 -7.52 6.55 9.49
C PRO A 92 -6.59 6.64 10.71
N ARG A 93 -5.92 5.55 11.05
CA ARG A 93 -4.85 5.59 12.06
C ARG A 93 -3.64 6.18 11.36
N GLY A 94 -3.09 7.28 11.89
CA GLY A 94 -1.96 8.00 11.26
C GLY A 94 -0.68 7.16 11.09
N GLU A 95 -0.62 5.96 11.68
CA GLU A 95 0.47 5.00 11.58
C GLU A 95 0.32 3.99 10.42
N GLU A 96 -0.80 4.04 9.67
CA GLU A 96 -1.10 3.08 8.60
C GLU A 96 -0.64 3.52 7.21
N ASN A 97 -0.01 4.69 7.03
CA ASN A 97 0.39 5.18 5.72
C ASN A 97 1.88 4.98 5.46
N MET A 98 2.23 4.59 4.23
CA MET A 98 3.64 4.51 3.82
C MET A 98 4.29 5.90 3.78
N PRO A 99 5.63 6.03 3.97
CA PRO A 99 6.33 7.30 3.81
C PRO A 99 6.17 7.90 2.40
N GLU A 100 6.18 9.23 2.28
CA GLU A 100 6.02 9.93 1.00
C GLU A 100 7.06 9.52 -0.06
N GLU A 101 8.27 9.17 0.37
CA GLU A 101 9.33 8.69 -0.51
C GLU A 101 8.96 7.34 -1.13
N PHE A 102 8.47 6.40 -0.31
CA PHE A 102 7.95 5.13 -0.80
C PHE A 102 6.78 5.32 -1.76
N GLN A 103 5.84 6.20 -1.40
CA GLN A 103 4.70 6.50 -2.25
C GLN A 103 5.17 6.98 -3.62
N ARG A 104 6.01 8.04 -3.68
CA ARG A 104 6.54 8.58 -4.92
C ARG A 104 7.24 7.54 -5.78
N ARG A 105 7.99 6.62 -5.15
CA ARG A 105 8.66 5.53 -5.86
C ARG A 105 7.66 4.55 -6.48
N VAL A 106 6.70 4.06 -5.71
CA VAL A 106 5.64 3.18 -6.21
C VAL A 106 4.86 3.88 -7.34
N GLN A 107 4.55 5.17 -7.21
CA GLN A 107 3.89 5.93 -8.25
C GLN A 107 4.72 5.98 -9.55
N ALA A 108 6.03 6.18 -9.45
CA ALA A 108 6.93 6.20 -10.60
C ALA A 108 7.03 4.83 -11.29
N ASP A 109 7.12 3.75 -10.51
CA ASP A 109 7.29 2.39 -11.05
C ASP A 109 5.99 1.80 -11.61
N LEU A 110 4.84 2.33 -11.19
CA LEU A 110 3.54 2.03 -11.80
C LEU A 110 3.21 2.93 -13.01
N LYS A 111 3.99 4.00 -13.23
CA LYS A 111 3.74 4.95 -14.33
C LYS A 111 3.89 4.24 -15.68
N GLY A 112 2.87 4.36 -16.52
CA GLY A 112 2.84 3.76 -17.86
C GLY A 112 2.25 2.34 -17.90
N ARG A 113 1.95 1.73 -16.75
CA ARG A 113 1.14 0.51 -16.70
C ARG A 113 -0.34 0.85 -16.84
N SER A 114 -1.08 0.03 -17.57
CA SER A 114 -2.52 0.13 -17.67
C SER A 114 -3.20 -0.27 -16.35
N GLU A 115 -4.44 0.20 -16.16
CA GLU A 115 -5.23 -0.15 -14.98
C GLU A 115 -5.43 -1.67 -14.82
N THR A 116 -5.56 -2.39 -15.94
CA THR A 116 -5.72 -3.85 -15.93
C THR A 116 -4.47 -4.56 -15.43
N GLU A 117 -3.28 -4.09 -15.82
CA GLU A 117 -2.00 -4.63 -15.36
C GLU A 117 -1.78 -4.37 -13.88
N ILE A 118 -2.13 -3.16 -13.40
CA ILE A 118 -2.00 -2.82 -11.98
C ILE A 118 -2.95 -3.68 -11.13
N ARG A 119 -4.18 -3.89 -11.59
CA ARG A 119 -5.14 -4.80 -10.91
C ARG A 119 -4.66 -6.24 -10.90
N PHE A 120 -4.07 -6.71 -12.00
CA PHE A 120 -3.51 -8.05 -12.09
C PHE A 120 -2.36 -8.23 -11.10
N LEU A 121 -1.43 -7.27 -11.06
CA LEU A 121 -0.31 -7.24 -10.11
C LEU A 121 -0.80 -7.24 -8.65
N ASP A 122 -1.76 -6.39 -8.34
CA ASP A 122 -2.36 -6.30 -7.00
C ASP A 122 -3.00 -7.63 -6.57
N ALA A 123 -3.73 -8.29 -7.48
CA ALA A 123 -4.32 -9.61 -7.22
C ALA A 123 -3.27 -10.71 -7.05
N GLN A 124 -2.22 -10.70 -7.88
CA GLN A 124 -1.11 -11.65 -7.78
C GLN A 124 -0.36 -11.53 -6.44
N LEU A 125 -0.23 -10.31 -5.92
CA LEU A 125 0.39 -10.03 -4.63
C LEU A 125 -0.56 -10.23 -3.44
N GLY A 126 -1.84 -10.50 -3.67
CA GLY A 126 -2.85 -10.65 -2.61
C GLY A 126 -3.15 -9.33 -1.88
N PHE A 127 -2.98 -8.19 -2.55
CA PHE A 127 -3.16 -6.87 -1.94
C PHE A 127 -4.63 -6.43 -1.88
N ASN A 128 -5.53 -7.07 -2.64
CA ASN A 128 -6.98 -6.88 -2.60
C ASN A 128 -7.44 -5.44 -2.85
N GLY A 129 -6.78 -4.75 -3.78
CA GLY A 129 -7.00 -3.37 -4.19
C GLY A 129 -6.18 -2.35 -3.42
N ARG A 130 -5.35 -2.78 -2.45
CA ARG A 130 -4.54 -1.87 -1.62
C ARG A 130 -3.40 -1.22 -2.38
N LEU A 131 -2.91 -1.77 -3.49
CA LEU A 131 -1.77 -1.19 -4.21
C LEU A 131 -2.04 0.25 -4.67
N GLY A 132 -3.25 0.51 -5.18
CA GLY A 132 -3.67 1.86 -5.55
C GLY A 132 -3.80 2.80 -4.34
N LEU A 133 -4.20 2.27 -3.18
CA LEU A 133 -4.33 3.04 -1.94
C LEU A 133 -2.96 3.38 -1.35
N VAL A 134 -2.01 2.46 -1.44
CA VAL A 134 -0.61 2.67 -1.05
C VAL A 134 0.02 3.77 -1.91
N ALA A 135 -0.18 3.70 -3.24
CA ALA A 135 0.30 4.74 -4.14
C ALA A 135 -0.33 6.11 -3.86
N ALA A 136 -1.57 6.14 -3.36
CA ALA A 136 -2.27 7.37 -2.94
C ALA A 136 -1.95 7.81 -1.50
N GLY A 137 -1.10 7.08 -0.76
CA GLY A 137 -0.75 7.42 0.62
C GLY A 137 -1.87 7.17 1.64
N LEU A 138 -2.79 6.27 1.33
CA LEU A 138 -3.97 5.95 2.14
C LEU A 138 -3.93 4.55 2.76
N ALA A 139 -2.88 3.79 2.48
CA ALA A 139 -2.69 2.46 3.03
C ALA A 139 -1.19 2.15 3.21
N GLY A 140 -0.95 1.17 4.08
CA GLY A 140 0.36 0.70 4.45
C GLY A 140 0.60 -0.70 3.92
N LEU A 141 1.87 -1.03 3.73
CA LEU A 141 2.35 -2.38 3.42
C LEU A 141 3.31 -2.80 4.51
N THR A 142 3.18 -4.02 4.98
CA THR A 142 4.17 -4.66 5.85
C THR A 142 5.51 -4.84 5.13
N LYS A 143 6.58 -5.05 5.89
CA LYS A 143 7.91 -5.37 5.34
C LYS A 143 7.91 -6.50 4.31
N SER A 144 7.15 -7.58 4.56
CA SER A 144 7.01 -8.70 3.64
C SER A 144 6.30 -8.32 2.34
N GLU A 145 5.25 -7.50 2.44
CA GLU A 145 4.51 -7.02 1.28
C GLU A 145 5.35 -6.04 0.45
N VAL A 146 6.11 -5.14 1.07
CA VAL A 146 7.07 -4.26 0.38
C VAL A 146 8.09 -5.07 -0.40
N ARG A 147 8.64 -6.14 0.20
CA ARG A 147 9.58 -7.03 -0.49
C ARG A 147 8.93 -7.73 -1.69
N ALA A 148 7.73 -8.25 -1.52
CA ALA A 148 7.00 -8.92 -2.60
C ALA A 148 6.70 -7.95 -3.77
N LEU A 149 6.32 -6.71 -3.44
CA LEU A 149 6.08 -5.66 -4.43
C LEU A 149 7.35 -5.30 -5.20
N ALA A 150 8.48 -5.10 -4.50
CA ALA A 150 9.75 -4.79 -5.15
C ALA A 150 10.18 -5.87 -6.15
N VAL A 151 10.08 -7.15 -5.74
CA VAL A 151 10.37 -8.30 -6.62
C VAL A 151 9.46 -8.32 -7.84
N ALA A 152 8.15 -8.11 -7.66
CA ALA A 152 7.19 -8.15 -8.76
C ALA A 152 7.32 -6.96 -9.73
N LEU A 153 7.90 -5.85 -9.27
CA LEU A 153 8.22 -4.67 -10.10
C LEU A 153 9.65 -4.72 -10.68
N ASP A 154 10.39 -5.80 -10.43
CA ASP A 154 11.80 -5.95 -10.80
C ASP A 154 12.67 -4.78 -10.28
N GLN A 155 12.40 -4.36 -9.04
CA GLN A 155 13.10 -3.28 -8.36
C GLN A 155 14.01 -3.83 -7.25
N PRO A 156 15.12 -3.14 -6.93
CA PRO A 156 15.96 -3.52 -5.80
C PRO A 156 15.15 -3.52 -4.50
N VAL A 157 15.11 -4.68 -3.83
CA VAL A 157 14.35 -4.88 -2.60
C VAL A 157 14.84 -3.95 -1.50
N GLU A 158 16.15 -3.79 -1.39
CA GLU A 158 16.81 -2.99 -0.37
C GLU A 158 16.36 -1.54 -0.45
N ASP A 159 16.28 -0.99 -1.66
CA ASP A 159 15.91 0.40 -1.85
C ASP A 159 14.43 0.66 -1.60
N TYR A 160 13.58 -0.32 -1.90
CA TYR A 160 12.15 -0.28 -1.54
C TYR A 160 11.96 -0.34 -0.02
N LEU A 161 12.73 -1.18 0.66
CA LEU A 161 12.72 -1.26 2.12
C LEU A 161 13.24 0.03 2.77
N VAL A 162 14.22 0.68 2.15
CA VAL A 162 14.70 2.00 2.57
C VAL A 162 13.62 3.06 2.40
N ALA A 163 13.06 3.18 1.21
CA ALA A 163 12.01 4.17 0.94
C ALA A 163 10.79 3.97 1.87
N ALA A 164 10.48 2.71 2.22
CA ALA A 164 9.42 2.34 3.16
C ALA A 164 9.76 2.61 4.65
N GLY A 165 10.99 2.99 4.98
CA GLY A 165 11.46 3.17 6.35
C GLY A 165 11.72 1.87 7.12
N TYR A 166 11.74 0.72 6.43
CA TYR A 166 12.02 -0.60 7.02
C TYR A 166 13.50 -0.99 7.03
N LEU A 167 14.33 -0.24 6.30
CA LEU A 167 15.78 -0.36 6.30
C LEU A 167 16.39 1.04 6.39
N PRO A 168 17.34 1.30 7.28
CA PRO A 168 18.05 2.58 7.28
C PRO A 168 19.00 2.70 6.07
N ASP A 169 19.08 3.88 5.47
CA ASP A 169 19.90 4.17 4.28
C ASP A 169 21.38 3.81 4.47
N TRP A 170 21.91 4.04 5.67
CA TRP A 170 23.31 3.76 6.01
C TRP A 170 23.65 2.26 5.92
N MET A 171 22.65 1.37 5.93
CA MET A 171 22.85 -0.06 5.76
C MET A 171 22.95 -0.48 4.29
N LEU A 172 22.57 0.35 3.31
CA LEU A 172 22.58 -0.01 1.90
C LEU A 172 23.96 -0.48 1.40
N PRO A 173 25.09 0.19 1.72
CA PRO A 173 26.41 -0.27 1.27
C PRO A 173 26.80 -1.64 1.85
N LEU A 174 26.21 -2.02 2.99
CA LEU A 174 26.49 -3.31 3.63
C LEU A 174 25.67 -4.45 2.99
N VAL A 175 24.50 -4.12 2.42
CA VAL A 175 23.58 -5.10 1.86
C VAL A 175 23.82 -5.29 0.36
N ARG A 176 24.16 -4.21 -0.35
CA ARG A 176 24.46 -4.25 -1.77
C ARG A 176 25.77 -5.00 -2.01
N LYS A 177 25.79 -5.83 -3.05
CA LYS A 177 27.03 -6.25 -3.69
C LYS A 177 27.46 -5.14 -4.64
N GLU A 178 28.60 -4.50 -4.40
CA GLU A 178 29.29 -3.83 -5.51
C GLU A 178 29.83 -4.91 -6.46
N GLU A 179 29.94 -4.60 -7.76
CA GLU A 179 30.44 -5.54 -8.76
C GLU A 179 31.83 -6.09 -8.35
N GLY A 180 31.89 -7.38 -8.03
CA GLY A 180 33.11 -8.06 -7.60
C GLY A 180 33.26 -8.25 -6.08
N GLU A 181 32.38 -7.68 -5.26
CA GLU A 181 32.44 -7.82 -3.80
C GLU A 181 31.40 -8.80 -3.25
N VAL A 182 31.70 -9.38 -2.09
CA VAL A 182 30.75 -10.17 -1.30
C VAL A 182 30.10 -9.23 -0.29
N GLY A 183 28.84 -8.84 -0.52
CA GLY A 183 28.09 -8.00 0.41
C GLY A 183 28.12 -8.56 1.83
N LEU A 184 28.06 -7.72 2.86
CA LEU A 184 28.26 -8.10 4.26
C LEU A 184 27.41 -9.30 4.67
N PHE A 185 26.16 -9.37 4.23
CA PHE A 185 25.26 -10.49 4.54
C PHE A 185 25.65 -11.79 3.82
N ASP A 186 26.17 -11.72 2.60
CA ASP A 186 26.74 -12.88 1.91
C ASP A 186 28.04 -13.33 2.57
N ALA A 187 28.87 -12.38 3.02
CA ALA A 187 30.10 -12.67 3.74
C ALA A 187 29.78 -13.33 5.09
N LEU A 188 28.80 -12.81 5.83
CA LEU A 188 28.31 -13.37 7.09
C LEU A 188 27.59 -14.71 6.91
N ARG A 189 26.93 -14.95 5.77
CA ARG A 189 26.34 -16.26 5.46
C ARG A 189 27.42 -17.30 5.17
N ASN A 190 28.50 -16.89 4.53
CA ASN A 190 29.58 -17.78 4.10
C ASN A 190 30.76 -17.85 5.10
N ILE A 191 30.79 -17.00 6.13
CA ILE A 191 31.85 -16.96 7.15
C ILE A 191 31.99 -18.32 7.84
N SER A 192 33.20 -18.85 7.96
CA SER A 192 33.42 -20.16 8.60
C SER A 192 32.97 -20.14 10.07
N GLY A 193 32.62 -21.30 10.63
CA GLY A 193 32.19 -21.39 12.04
C GLY A 193 33.25 -20.86 13.03
N LYS A 194 34.53 -21.06 12.69
CA LYS A 194 35.67 -20.51 13.44
C LYS A 194 35.72 -18.98 13.37
N ALA A 195 35.64 -18.41 12.17
CA ALA A 195 35.65 -16.95 11.99
C ALA A 195 34.41 -16.27 12.59
N LEU A 196 33.26 -16.96 12.64
CA LEU A 196 32.05 -16.49 13.30
C LEU A 196 32.21 -16.44 14.84
N GLY A 197 32.91 -17.42 15.42
CA GLY A 197 33.27 -17.42 16.84
C GLY A 197 34.29 -16.32 17.20
N GLU A 198 35.24 -16.05 16.32
CA GLU A 198 36.18 -14.93 16.46
C GLU A 198 35.43 -13.58 16.40
N LEU A 199 34.51 -13.41 15.43
CA LEU A 199 33.65 -12.23 15.30
C LEU A 199 32.78 -12.00 16.55
N ALA A 200 32.24 -13.08 17.13
CA ALA A 200 31.44 -13.01 18.35
C ALA A 200 32.24 -12.53 19.57
N SER A 201 33.57 -12.71 19.59
CA SER A 201 34.42 -12.28 20.70
C SER A 201 34.72 -10.78 20.72
N VAL A 202 34.53 -10.10 19.58
CA VAL A 202 34.78 -8.65 19.41
C VAL A 202 33.49 -7.83 19.23
N LEU A 203 32.35 -8.48 18.99
CA LEU A 203 31.06 -7.79 18.85
C LEU A 203 30.44 -7.44 20.21
N PRO A 204 29.77 -6.27 20.34
CA PRO A 204 29.03 -5.92 21.55
C PRO A 204 27.90 -6.93 21.84
N PRO A 205 27.52 -7.14 23.12
CA PRO A 205 26.48 -8.08 23.51
C PRO A 205 25.14 -7.89 22.78
N ALA A 206 24.81 -6.66 22.38
CA ALA A 206 23.61 -6.33 21.61
C ALA A 206 23.52 -7.06 20.25
N TRP A 207 24.65 -7.46 19.68
CA TRP A 207 24.73 -8.15 18.39
C TRP A 207 24.70 -9.68 18.51
N MET A 208 24.70 -10.23 19.74
CA MET A 208 24.72 -11.68 19.96
C MET A 208 23.49 -12.40 19.40
N LYS A 209 22.32 -11.74 19.36
CA LYS A 209 21.12 -12.29 18.70
C LYS A 209 21.31 -12.49 17.20
N LEU A 210 22.04 -11.60 16.54
CA LEU A 210 22.35 -11.71 15.11
C LEU A 210 23.33 -12.86 14.86
N VAL A 211 24.36 -13.00 15.72
CA VAL A 211 25.32 -14.12 15.68
C VAL A 211 24.62 -15.47 15.88
N GLN A 212 23.75 -15.57 16.89
CA GLN A 212 22.96 -16.78 17.16
C GLN A 212 22.00 -17.12 16.01
N GLY A 213 21.34 -16.10 15.42
CA GLY A 213 20.47 -16.27 14.26
C GLY A 213 21.23 -16.79 13.03
N LEU A 214 22.43 -16.28 12.77
CA LEU A 214 23.30 -16.75 11.68
C LEU A 214 23.80 -18.19 11.90
N GLN A 215 24.11 -18.55 13.16
CA GLN A 215 24.48 -19.93 13.53
C GLN A 215 23.30 -20.89 13.33
N ALA A 216 22.10 -20.53 13.79
CA ALA A 216 20.90 -21.35 13.63
C ALA A 216 20.54 -21.55 12.14
N ALA A 217 20.58 -20.48 11.34
CA ALA A 217 20.33 -20.55 9.90
C ALA A 217 21.35 -21.43 9.15
N LYS A 218 22.59 -21.55 9.66
CA LYS A 218 23.60 -22.46 9.09
C LYS A 218 23.32 -23.93 9.39
N ILE A 219 22.78 -24.24 10.56
CA ILE A 219 22.42 -25.61 10.95
C ILE A 219 21.29 -26.12 10.04
N GLU A 220 20.26 -25.31 9.78
CA GLU A 220 19.15 -25.68 8.90
C GLU A 220 19.55 -25.91 7.43
N VAL A 221 20.55 -25.18 6.92
CA VAL A 221 21.07 -25.35 5.55
C VAL A 221 22.03 -26.55 5.45
N GLY A 222 22.71 -26.91 6.54
CA GLY A 222 23.60 -28.06 6.62
C GLY A 222 22.88 -29.42 6.68
N GLU A 223 21.66 -29.46 7.22
CA GLU A 223 20.84 -30.68 7.31
C GLU A 223 20.07 -31.03 6.01
N LYS A 224 20.06 -30.13 5.01
CA LYS A 224 19.41 -30.36 3.70
C LYS A 224 20.38 -30.81 2.58
N LYS A 225 21.55 -31.35 2.92
CA LYS A 225 22.48 -31.97 1.96
C LYS A 225 22.52 -33.48 2.10
#